data_AF-U1RZT5-F1
#
_entry.id   AF-U1RZT5-F1
#
_cell.length_a   1.000
_cell.length_b   1.000
_cell.length_c   1.000
_cell.angle_alpha   90.00
_cell.angle_beta   90.00
_cell.angle_gamma   90.00
#
_symmetry.space_group_name_H-M   'P 1'
#
loop_
_entity.id
_entity.type
_entity.pdbx_description
1 polymer ?
#
loop_
_entity_poly.entity_id
_entity_poly.type
_entity_poly.pdbx_seq_one_letter_code
_entity_poly.pdbx_strand_id
1 'polypeptide(L)'
;MIRPFVAAGWTVADLQEAIDQRPDGRSWTYDLREVRRAEYWLKYRLDAWIDHGTVLPSARQKRAAEHKRVMLRRERAIAQAEAERRRIDSIPRSRLLAGRLKARRALLDVADSRRRPAAQKAVDELTAELEATLAAESAAREFLTESLHDIRTAPSHETSTP
;
A
#
# COMPACT_ATOMS: atom_id res chain seq x y z
N MET A 1 23.35 11.45 -50.95
CA MET A 1 23.23 11.06 -49.53
C MET A 1 22.02 11.62 -48.82
N ILE A 2 21.57 12.84 -49.11
CA ILE A 2 20.47 13.48 -48.34
C ILE A 2 19.07 12.92 -48.70
N ARG A 3 18.89 12.42 -49.94
CA ARG A 3 17.61 11.86 -50.44
C ARG A 3 16.88 10.89 -49.48
N PRO A 4 17.51 9.85 -48.89
CA PRO A 4 16.85 8.96 -47.94
C PRO A 4 16.31 9.68 -46.70
N PHE A 5 17.00 10.70 -46.20
CA PHE A 5 16.55 11.48 -45.03
C PHE A 5 15.33 12.33 -45.36
N VAL A 6 15.33 12.99 -46.52
CA VAL A 6 14.16 13.75 -46.99
C VAL A 6 12.97 12.82 -47.21
N ALA A 7 13.19 11.62 -47.77
CA ALA A 7 12.15 10.61 -47.91
C ALA A 7 11.61 10.12 -46.55
N ALA A 8 12.46 10.09 -45.52
CA ALA A 8 12.08 9.81 -44.13
C ALA A 8 11.43 11.02 -43.40
N GLY A 9 11.14 12.11 -44.13
CA GLY A 9 10.46 13.29 -43.60
C GLY A 9 11.35 14.18 -42.73
N TRP A 10 12.68 14.09 -42.86
CA TRP A 10 13.59 14.99 -42.17
C TRP A 10 13.57 16.38 -42.79
N THR A 11 13.60 17.38 -41.93
CA THR A 11 13.79 18.79 -42.29
C THR A 11 15.27 19.16 -42.32
N VAL A 12 15.61 20.35 -42.82
CA VAL A 12 16.98 20.88 -42.78
C VAL A 12 17.49 21.00 -41.34
N ALA A 13 16.62 21.35 -40.39
CA ALA A 13 16.98 21.42 -38.98
C ALA A 13 17.34 20.04 -38.40
N ASP A 14 16.65 18.98 -38.84
CA ASP A 14 16.96 17.60 -38.42
C ASP A 14 18.32 17.16 -38.98
N LEU A 15 18.65 17.56 -40.21
CA LEU A 15 19.97 17.32 -40.79
C LEU A 15 21.08 18.05 -40.04
N GLN A 16 20.85 19.31 -39.63
CA GLN A 16 21.81 20.05 -38.80
C GLN A 16 22.01 19.38 -37.44
N GLU A 17 20.93 18.99 -36.76
CA GLU A 17 20.99 18.27 -35.47
C GLU A 17 21.75 16.93 -35.63
N ALA A 18 21.52 16.21 -36.72
CA ALA A 18 22.22 14.96 -37.02
C ALA A 18 23.69 15.13 -37.42
N ILE A 19 24.04 16.31 -37.95
CA ILE A 19 25.44 16.70 -38.14
C ILE A 19 26.07 16.95 -36.78
N ASP A 20 25.43 17.67 -35.86
CA ASP A 20 26.05 18.04 -34.58
C ASP A 20 26.05 16.90 -33.55
N GLN A 21 25.09 15.99 -33.63
CA GLN A 21 24.88 14.90 -32.66
C GLN A 21 24.81 13.53 -33.33
N ARG A 22 25.10 12.50 -32.52
CA ARG A 22 24.94 11.09 -32.86
C ARG A 22 23.50 10.63 -32.57
N PRO A 23 23.08 9.47 -33.12
CA PRO A 23 21.76 8.89 -32.86
C PRO A 23 21.44 8.59 -31.40
N ASP A 24 22.48 8.40 -30.58
CA ASP A 24 22.42 8.20 -29.13
C ASP A 24 22.26 9.51 -28.34
N GLY A 25 22.28 10.67 -29.03
CA GLY A 25 22.17 12.01 -28.44
C GLY A 25 23.48 12.60 -27.95
N ARG A 26 24.62 11.92 -28.13
CA ARG A 26 25.94 12.46 -27.78
C ARG A 26 26.47 13.36 -28.89
N SER A 27 27.20 14.41 -28.54
CA SER A 27 27.90 15.22 -29.53
C SER A 27 29.04 14.43 -30.20
N TRP A 28 29.32 14.73 -31.47
CA TRP A 28 30.52 14.21 -32.13
C TRP A 28 31.79 14.78 -31.51
N THR A 29 32.83 13.94 -31.35
CA THR A 29 34.07 14.33 -30.66
C THR A 29 34.97 15.29 -31.45
N TYR A 30 35.00 15.19 -32.78
CA TYR A 30 35.93 15.94 -33.63
C TYR A 30 35.20 17.00 -34.45
N ASP A 31 35.69 18.23 -34.44
CA ASP A 31 35.09 19.37 -35.15
C ASP A 31 35.55 19.46 -36.63
N LEU A 32 34.80 20.21 -37.44
CA LEU A 32 35.05 20.43 -38.88
C LEU A 32 36.44 20.97 -39.19
N ARG A 33 37.06 21.67 -38.23
CA ARG A 33 38.36 22.35 -38.38
C ARG A 33 39.52 21.38 -38.65
N GLU A 34 39.36 20.11 -38.31
CA GLU A 34 40.39 19.07 -38.44
C GLU A 34 40.20 18.18 -39.68
N VAL A 35 39.20 18.49 -40.51
CA VAL A 35 38.75 17.61 -41.58
C VAL A 35 39.27 18.07 -42.94
N ARG A 36 40.15 17.26 -43.57
CA ARG A 36 40.70 17.56 -44.91
C ARG A 36 39.71 17.39 -46.06
N ARG A 37 38.61 16.64 -45.87
CA ARG A 37 37.57 16.39 -46.89
C ARG A 37 36.16 16.46 -46.29
N ALA A 38 35.48 17.58 -46.48
CA ALA A 38 34.16 17.84 -45.91
C ALA A 38 33.10 16.80 -46.33
N GLU A 39 33.15 16.31 -47.55
CA GLU A 39 32.18 15.33 -48.08
C GLU A 39 32.21 14.00 -47.33
N TYR A 40 33.41 13.46 -47.07
CA TYR A 40 33.58 12.20 -46.35
C TYR A 40 33.15 12.32 -44.89
N TRP A 41 33.39 13.48 -44.29
CA TRP A 41 32.94 13.76 -42.93
C TRP A 41 31.42 13.86 -42.83
N LEU A 42 30.78 14.56 -43.78
CA LEU A 42 29.32 14.65 -43.82
C LEU A 42 28.71 13.27 -44.05
N LYS A 43 29.32 12.47 -44.94
CA LYS A 43 28.94 11.06 -45.15
C LYS A 43 28.99 10.26 -43.87
N TYR A 44 30.13 10.29 -43.19
CA TYR A 44 30.35 9.53 -41.98
C TYR A 44 29.33 9.87 -40.89
N ARG A 45 29.03 11.16 -40.69
CA ARG A 45 28.05 11.58 -39.69
C ARG A 45 26.63 11.16 -40.03
N LEU A 46 26.21 11.33 -41.29
CA LEU A 46 24.87 10.94 -41.73
C LEU A 46 24.70 9.41 -41.81
N ASP A 47 25.72 8.66 -42.21
CA ASP A 47 25.66 7.18 -42.27
C ASP A 47 25.38 6.57 -40.90
N ALA A 48 25.80 7.20 -39.80
CA ALA A 48 25.48 6.73 -38.45
C ALA A 48 23.97 6.77 -38.14
N TRP A 49 23.21 7.58 -38.87
CA TRP A 49 21.75 7.68 -38.73
C TRP A 49 21.00 6.71 -39.65
N ILE A 50 21.71 5.81 -40.33
CA ILE A 50 21.14 4.75 -41.16
C ILE A 50 21.40 3.41 -40.47
N ASP A 51 20.33 2.70 -40.14
CA ASP A 51 20.37 1.36 -39.57
C ASP A 51 19.74 0.37 -40.55
N HIS A 52 20.53 -0.61 -41.01
CA HIS A 52 20.09 -1.61 -42.00
C HIS A 52 19.36 -1.03 -43.23
N GLY A 53 19.81 0.13 -43.72
CA GLY A 53 19.20 0.83 -44.87
C GLY A 53 17.96 1.69 -44.53
N THR A 54 17.56 1.74 -43.26
CA THR A 54 16.46 2.58 -42.77
C THR A 54 17.01 3.79 -42.04
N VAL A 55 16.47 4.98 -42.34
CA VAL A 55 16.84 6.20 -41.62
C VAL A 55 16.20 6.18 -40.23
N LEU A 56 17.02 6.32 -39.20
CA LEU A 56 16.56 6.44 -37.82
C LEU A 56 15.76 7.74 -37.64
N PRO A 57 14.78 7.78 -36.72
CA PRO A 57 13.99 8.99 -36.50
C PRO A 57 14.85 10.10 -35.88
N SER A 58 14.64 11.34 -36.35
CA SER A 58 15.31 12.52 -35.77
C SER A 58 14.89 12.75 -34.32
N ALA A 59 15.66 13.53 -33.55
CA ALA A 59 15.29 13.83 -32.18
C ALA A 59 13.95 14.59 -32.09
N ARG A 60 13.66 15.47 -33.04
CA ARG A 60 12.35 16.14 -33.14
C ARG A 60 11.22 15.14 -33.40
N GLN A 61 11.42 14.18 -34.31
CA GLN A 61 10.44 13.12 -34.57
C GLN A 61 10.22 12.24 -33.33
N LYS A 62 11.30 11.89 -32.60
CA LYS A 62 11.22 11.16 -31.32
C LYS A 62 10.40 11.92 -30.28
N ARG A 63 10.68 13.21 -30.08
CA ARG A 63 9.92 14.08 -29.15
C ARG A 63 8.44 14.19 -29.54
N ALA A 64 8.14 14.32 -30.83
CA ALA A 64 6.76 14.37 -31.30
C ALA A 64 6.01 13.06 -31.06
N ALA A 65 6.66 11.92 -31.30
CA ALA A 65 6.09 10.60 -31.01
C ALA A 65 5.86 10.38 -29.52
N GLU A 66 6.79 10.82 -28.67
CA GLU A 66 6.64 10.79 -27.22
C GLU A 66 5.48 11.68 -26.75
N HIS A 67 5.42 12.92 -27.23
CA HIS A 67 4.33 13.84 -26.92
C HIS A 67 2.96 13.24 -27.28
N LYS A 68 2.85 12.62 -28.47
CA LYS A 68 1.62 11.91 -28.88
C LYS A 68 1.28 10.75 -27.94
N ARG A 69 2.28 9.97 -27.50
CA ARG A 69 2.08 8.88 -26.52
C ARG A 69 1.61 9.42 -25.17
N VAL A 70 2.17 10.52 -24.70
CA VAL A 70 1.77 11.18 -23.45
C VAL A 70 0.33 11.66 -23.53
N MET A 71 -0.06 12.31 -24.63
CA MET A 71 -1.44 12.78 -24.83
C MET A 71 -2.44 11.62 -24.87
N LEU A 72 -2.14 10.55 -25.60
CA LEU A 72 -3.00 9.35 -25.61
C LEU A 72 -3.15 8.72 -24.23
N ARG A 73 -2.09 8.69 -23.42
CA ARG A 73 -2.18 8.22 -22.02
C ARG A 73 -3.06 9.12 -21.18
N ARG A 74 -2.93 10.44 -21.34
CA ARG A 74 -3.74 11.44 -20.63
C ARG A 74 -5.22 11.30 -20.98
N GLU A 75 -5.54 11.17 -22.26
CA GLU A 75 -6.92 10.96 -22.73
C GLU A 75 -7.53 9.68 -22.14
N ARG A 76 -6.77 8.57 -22.13
CA ARG A 76 -7.23 7.32 -21.51
C ARG A 76 -7.48 7.46 -20.02
N ALA A 77 -6.61 8.17 -19.30
CA ALA A 77 -6.79 8.42 -17.87
C ALA A 77 -8.04 9.26 -17.59
N ILE A 78 -8.31 10.28 -18.41
CA ILE A 78 -9.53 11.10 -18.32
C ILE A 78 -10.77 10.23 -18.57
N ALA A 79 -10.78 9.44 -19.64
CA ALA A 79 -11.90 8.57 -19.97
C ALA A 79 -12.19 7.53 -18.87
N GLN A 80 -11.15 6.98 -18.24
CA GLN A 80 -11.31 6.07 -17.09
C GLN A 80 -11.88 6.78 -15.86
N ALA A 81 -11.39 7.98 -15.55
CA ALA A 81 -11.92 8.77 -14.44
C ALA A 81 -13.39 9.16 -14.65
N GLU A 82 -13.77 9.51 -15.87
CA GLU A 82 -15.17 9.79 -16.23
C GLU A 82 -16.05 8.54 -16.13
N ALA A 83 -15.58 7.40 -16.63
CA ALA A 83 -16.30 6.14 -16.51
C ALA A 83 -16.52 5.75 -15.04
N GLU A 84 -15.53 5.96 -14.19
CA GLU A 84 -15.64 5.68 -12.76
C GLU A 84 -16.59 6.65 -12.06
N ARG A 85 -16.55 7.94 -12.39
CA ARG A 85 -17.54 8.92 -11.91
C ARG A 85 -18.96 8.52 -12.28
N ARG A 86 -19.20 8.16 -13.55
CA ARG A 86 -20.52 7.69 -14.02
C ARG A 86 -20.96 6.43 -13.28
N ARG A 87 -20.05 5.50 -12.99
CA ARG A 87 -20.36 4.32 -12.18
C ARG A 87 -20.82 4.72 -10.79
N ILE A 88 -20.09 5.57 -10.09
CA ILE A 88 -20.44 6.04 -8.74
C ILE A 88 -21.79 6.76 -8.75
N ASP A 89 -22.01 7.66 -9.71
CA ASP A 89 -23.26 8.42 -9.85
C ASP A 89 -24.46 7.51 -10.17
N SER A 90 -24.21 6.40 -10.89
CA SER A 90 -25.25 5.40 -11.18
C SER A 90 -25.64 4.54 -9.98
N ILE A 91 -24.89 4.57 -8.87
CA ILE A 91 -25.21 3.79 -7.67
C ILE A 91 -26.40 4.45 -6.97
N PRO A 92 -27.56 3.77 -6.85
CA PRO A 92 -28.70 4.33 -6.15
C PRO A 92 -28.35 4.62 -4.68
N ARG A 93 -28.80 5.76 -4.15
CA ARG A 93 -28.55 6.18 -2.77
C ARG A 93 -28.94 5.11 -1.74
N SER A 94 -30.00 4.35 -2.02
CA SER A 94 -30.44 3.21 -1.21
C SER A 94 -29.36 2.13 -1.06
N ARG A 95 -28.60 1.85 -2.13
CA ARG A 95 -27.52 0.85 -2.14
C ARG A 95 -26.30 1.32 -1.34
N LEU A 96 -25.97 2.62 -1.43
CA LEU A 96 -24.91 3.22 -0.60
C LEU A 96 -25.27 3.17 0.89
N LEU A 97 -26.52 3.50 1.24
CA LEU A 97 -27.02 3.44 2.62
C LEU A 97 -27.04 2.01 3.15
N ALA A 98 -27.47 1.04 2.34
CA ALA A 98 -27.44 -0.38 2.70
C ALA A 98 -26.00 -0.87 2.99
N GLY A 99 -25.04 -0.47 2.15
CA GLY A 99 -23.61 -0.75 2.39
C GLY A 99 -23.10 -0.14 3.70
N ARG A 100 -23.45 1.11 4.00
CA ARG A 100 -23.06 1.79 5.24
C ARG A 100 -23.67 1.13 6.47
N LEU A 101 -24.94 0.72 6.41
CA LEU A 101 -25.60 -0.01 7.49
C LEU A 101 -24.95 -1.38 7.72
N LYS A 102 -24.61 -2.11 6.66
CA LYS A 102 -23.88 -3.39 6.75
C LYS A 102 -22.51 -3.21 7.42
N ALA A 103 -21.75 -2.20 7.01
CA ALA A 103 -20.45 -1.90 7.62
C ALA A 103 -20.59 -1.51 9.10
N ARG A 104 -21.59 -0.68 9.45
CA ARG A 104 -21.87 -0.31 10.84
C ARG A 104 -22.22 -1.54 11.68
N ARG A 105 -23.03 -2.46 11.15
CA ARG A 105 -23.39 -3.70 11.85
C ARG A 105 -22.15 -4.55 12.13
N ALA A 106 -21.30 -4.76 11.14
CA ALA A 106 -20.07 -5.51 11.31
C ALA A 106 -19.15 -4.92 12.40
N LEU A 107 -19.02 -3.58 12.46
CA LEU A 107 -18.25 -2.92 13.51
C LEU A 107 -18.83 -3.13 14.91
N LEU A 108 -20.16 -3.11 15.05
CA LEU A 108 -20.82 -3.39 16.33
C LEU A 108 -20.61 -4.84 16.76
N ASP A 109 -20.75 -5.80 15.83
CA ASP A 109 -20.51 -7.22 16.12
C ASP A 109 -19.05 -7.47 16.55
N VAL A 110 -18.07 -6.76 15.95
CA VAL A 110 -16.67 -6.81 16.38
C VAL A 110 -16.48 -6.25 17.80
N ALA A 111 -17.12 -5.12 18.12
CA ALA A 111 -17.03 -4.50 19.44
C ALA A 111 -17.64 -5.39 20.55
N ASP A 112 -18.77 -6.04 20.25
CA ASP A 112 -19.42 -6.97 21.17
C ASP A 112 -18.59 -8.24 21.37
N SER A 113 -17.98 -8.76 20.30
CA SER A 113 -17.10 -9.93 20.37
C SER A 113 -15.88 -9.69 21.26
N ARG A 114 -15.36 -8.46 21.32
CA ARG A 114 -14.26 -8.09 22.23
C ARG A 114 -14.71 -7.95 23.68
N ARG A 115 -15.95 -7.52 23.93
CA ARG A 115 -16.48 -7.34 25.30
C ARG A 115 -16.85 -8.65 25.99
N ARG A 116 -17.38 -9.63 25.25
CA ARG A 116 -17.79 -10.93 25.80
C ARG A 116 -16.73 -11.66 26.63
N PRO A 117 -15.49 -11.88 26.14
CA PRO A 117 -14.49 -12.62 26.92
C PRO A 117 -14.02 -11.84 28.16
N ALA A 118 -13.96 -10.50 28.09
CA ALA A 118 -13.63 -9.67 29.25
C ALA A 118 -14.71 -9.74 30.34
N ALA A 119 -15.98 -9.74 29.94
CA ALA A 119 -17.10 -9.92 30.87
C ALA A 119 -17.09 -11.32 31.50
N GLN A 120 -16.80 -12.37 30.71
CA GLN A 120 -16.73 -13.74 31.24
C GLN A 120 -15.61 -13.91 32.27
N LYS A 121 -14.41 -13.37 31.99
CA LYS A 121 -13.28 -13.42 32.93
C LYS A 121 -13.62 -12.78 34.29
N ALA A 122 -14.33 -11.65 34.27
CA ALA A 122 -14.75 -10.97 35.50
C ALA A 122 -15.77 -11.79 36.31
N VAL A 123 -16.67 -12.51 35.63
CA VAL A 123 -17.60 -13.44 36.30
C VAL A 123 -16.84 -14.61 36.92
N ASP A 124 -15.89 -15.19 36.19
CA ASP A 124 -15.08 -16.31 36.69
C ASP A 124 -14.24 -15.89 37.92
N GLU A 125 -13.65 -14.69 37.90
CA GLU A 125 -12.93 -14.11 39.04
C GLU A 125 -13.84 -13.91 40.27
N LEU A 126 -15.03 -13.32 40.09
CA LEU A 126 -16.00 -13.14 41.17
C LEU A 126 -16.50 -14.48 41.73
N THR A 127 -16.64 -15.49 40.87
CA THR A 127 -17.05 -16.83 41.29
C THR A 127 -15.96 -17.48 42.13
N ALA A 128 -14.69 -17.36 41.73
CA ALA A 128 -13.56 -17.85 42.51
C ALA A 128 -13.43 -17.13 43.87
N GLU A 129 -13.65 -15.83 43.92
CA GLU A 129 -13.68 -15.07 45.18
C GLU A 129 -14.82 -15.53 46.11
N LEU A 130 -16.01 -15.78 45.56
CA LEU A 130 -17.14 -16.29 46.32
C LEU A 130 -16.87 -17.71 46.88
N GLU A 131 -16.26 -18.58 46.08
CA GLU A 131 -15.89 -19.92 46.53
C GLU A 131 -14.82 -19.88 47.64
N ALA A 132 -13.81 -19.02 47.49
CA ALA A 132 -12.77 -18.83 48.52
C ALA A 132 -13.33 -18.30 49.83
N THR A 133 -14.27 -17.34 49.77
CA THR A 133 -14.93 -16.80 50.97
C THR A 133 -15.82 -17.83 51.66
N LEU A 134 -16.58 -18.63 50.90
CA LEU A 134 -17.37 -19.73 51.45
C LEU A 134 -16.51 -20.82 52.10
N ALA A 135 -15.37 -21.15 51.49
CA ALA A 135 -14.41 -22.11 52.04
C ALA A 135 -13.75 -21.61 53.34
N ALA A 136 -13.45 -20.32 53.43
CA ALA A 136 -12.95 -19.70 54.65
C ALA A 136 -14.02 -19.71 55.76
N GLU A 137 -15.29 -19.44 55.43
CA GLU A 137 -16.40 -19.50 56.38
C GLU A 137 -16.65 -20.92 56.89
N SER A 138 -16.57 -21.94 56.02
CA SER A 138 -16.70 -23.34 56.44
C SER A 138 -15.56 -23.78 57.37
N ALA A 139 -14.32 -23.42 57.04
CA ALA A 139 -13.16 -23.72 57.90
C ALA A 139 -13.26 -23.03 59.27
N ALA A 140 -13.73 -21.78 59.32
CA ALA A 140 -13.96 -21.07 60.57
C ALA A 140 -15.08 -21.72 61.41
N ARG A 141 -16.15 -22.22 60.77
CA ARG A 141 -17.20 -22.98 61.45
C ARG A 141 -16.68 -24.28 62.03
N GLU A 142 -15.89 -25.04 61.27
CA GLU A 142 -15.28 -26.29 61.73
C GLU A 142 -14.37 -26.05 62.95
N PHE A 143 -13.51 -25.04 62.89
CA PHE A 143 -12.63 -24.66 64.00
C PHE A 143 -13.41 -24.26 65.27
N LEU A 144 -14.50 -23.50 65.13
CA LEU A 144 -15.38 -23.17 66.25
C LEU A 144 -16.05 -24.41 66.85
N THR A 145 -16.48 -25.37 66.03
CA THR A 145 -17.08 -26.61 66.52
C THR A 145 -16.06 -27.50 67.25
N GLU A 146 -14.82 -27.54 66.79
CA GLU A 146 -13.73 -28.29 67.43
C GLU A 146 -13.33 -27.64 68.76
N SER A 147 -13.18 -26.31 68.81
CA SER A 147 -12.89 -25.59 70.05
C SER A 147 -13.99 -25.74 71.11
N LEU A 148 -15.27 -25.75 70.71
CA LEU A 148 -16.39 -26.04 71.62
C LEU A 148 -16.37 -27.50 72.12
N HIS A 149 -15.92 -28.45 71.30
CA HIS A 149 -15.72 -29.83 71.71
C HIS A 149 -14.60 -29.95 72.75
N ASP A 150 -13.47 -29.28 72.55
CA ASP A 150 -12.35 -29.24 73.50
C ASP A 150 -12.75 -28.62 74.85
N ILE A 151 -13.48 -27.50 74.85
CA ILE A 151 -13.99 -26.88 76.09
C ILE A 151 -14.92 -27.83 76.86
N ARG A 152 -15.76 -28.59 76.15
CA ARG A 152 -16.67 -29.57 76.76
C ARG A 152 -15.94 -30.80 77.30
N THR A 153 -14.77 -31.12 76.76
CA THR A 153 -14.00 -32.32 77.11
C THR A 153 -12.83 -32.03 78.06
N ALA A 154 -12.52 -30.74 78.29
CA ALA A 154 -11.55 -30.30 79.27
C ALA A 154 -11.99 -30.69 80.70
N PRO A 155 -11.13 -31.37 81.49
CA PRO A 155 -11.46 -31.74 82.86
C PRO A 155 -11.51 -30.51 83.76
N SER A 156 -12.67 -30.25 84.36
CA SER A 156 -12.86 -29.22 85.40
C SER A 156 -11.99 -29.53 86.62
N HIS A 157 -10.79 -28.98 86.69
CA HIS A 157 -10.02 -28.92 87.94
C HIS A 157 -10.49 -27.73 88.77
N GLU A 158 -11.69 -27.82 89.32
CA GLU A 158 -12.07 -27.05 90.51
C GLU A 158 -12.97 -27.91 91.40
N THR A 159 -12.35 -28.51 92.43
CA THR A 159 -13.04 -28.74 93.70
C THR A 159 -12.13 -28.32 94.84
N SER A 160 -12.57 -27.23 95.50
CA SER A 160 -12.58 -27.02 96.95
C SER A 160 -11.27 -26.72 97.70
N THR A 161 -11.12 -25.45 98.09
CA THR A 161 -10.68 -25.02 99.45
C THR A 161 -11.86 -25.18 100.42
N PRO A 162 -11.68 -25.32 101.76
CA PRO A 162 -10.96 -24.38 102.63
C PRO A 162 -9.70 -24.95 103.31
#